data_AF-A0A4R9AI66-F1
#
_entry.id   AF-A0A4R9AI66-F1
#
_cell.length_a   1.000
_cell.length_b   1.000
_cell.length_c   1.000
_cell.angle_alpha   90.00
_cell.angle_beta   90.00
_cell.angle_gamma   90.00
#
_symmetry.space_group_name_H-M   'P 1'
#
loop_
_entity.id
_entity.type
_entity.pdbx_description
1 polymer ?
#
loop_
_entity_poly.entity_id
_entity_poly.type
_entity_poly.pdbx_seq_one_letter_code
_entity_poly.pdbx_strand_id
1 'polypeptide(L)'
;MMLLEDWAPDLDRLRKFQQAYRLPVSDIAHQAPAQALHSLRDAARRAPANYRQYLEEAINCYEANAYRGAVLMVWAATIEHLYSVIDGHQLGFKLMQAENLKRFEKSSGYRRISKKNDLLHLNDGNFIQLCEDAGVFNKNARSVLDDALKTRNRCGHPTGYTVGREEVVIFIERLINNVISGAMIDWD
;
A
#
# COMPACT_ATOMS: atom_id res chain seq x y z
N MET A 1 -49.86 18.95 -9.67
CA MET A 1 -48.63 19.51 -9.06
C MET A 1 -48.20 18.56 -7.96
N MET A 2 -47.42 17.55 -8.32
CA MET A 2 -47.03 16.44 -7.44
C MET A 2 -45.81 16.89 -6.64
N LEU A 3 -45.98 17.12 -5.34
CA LEU A 3 -44.90 17.55 -4.45
C LEU A 3 -43.98 16.35 -4.20
N LEU A 4 -42.68 16.56 -4.41
CA LEU A 4 -41.63 15.65 -3.95
C LEU A 4 -41.76 15.51 -2.43
N GLU A 5 -42.18 14.36 -1.93
CA GLU A 5 -42.06 14.01 -0.52
C GLU A 5 -40.58 13.70 -0.21
N ASP A 6 -40.10 14.36 0.84
CA ASP A 6 -38.75 14.36 1.36
C ASP A 6 -38.24 12.95 1.70
N TRP A 7 -37.35 12.42 0.86
CA TRP A 7 -36.52 11.26 1.19
C TRP A 7 -35.30 11.69 2.03
N ALA A 8 -35.55 12.24 3.22
CA ALA A 8 -34.50 12.43 4.22
C ALA A 8 -34.48 11.20 5.16
N PRO A 9 -33.40 10.42 5.24
CA PRO A 9 -33.33 9.29 6.17
C PRO A 9 -33.43 9.81 7.61
N ASP A 10 -34.37 9.25 8.38
CA ASP A 10 -34.56 9.56 9.80
C ASP A 10 -33.32 9.13 10.62
N LEU A 11 -32.40 10.09 10.77
CA LEU A 11 -31.12 9.93 11.44
C LEU A 11 -31.29 9.55 12.91
N ASP A 12 -32.39 9.95 13.54
CA ASP A 12 -32.66 9.63 14.94
C ASP A 12 -33.11 8.18 15.09
N ARG A 13 -33.88 7.64 14.15
CA ARG A 13 -34.21 6.21 14.10
C ARG A 13 -32.95 5.35 13.89
N LEU A 14 -32.03 5.79 13.03
CA LEU A 14 -30.75 5.10 12.80
C LEU A 14 -29.85 5.14 14.03
N ARG A 15 -29.77 6.27 14.73
CA ARG A 15 -29.00 6.40 15.98
C ARG A 15 -29.55 5.52 17.10
N LYS A 16 -30.88 5.48 17.26
CA LYS A 16 -31.56 4.60 18.23
C LYS A 16 -31.30 3.13 17.93
N PHE A 17 -31.32 2.75 16.65
CA PHE A 17 -30.98 1.39 16.22
C PHE A 17 -29.52 1.05 16.54
N GLN A 18 -28.56 1.91 16.20
CA GLN A 18 -27.14 1.67 16.50
C GLN A 18 -26.85 1.58 18.00
N GLN A 19 -27.55 2.37 18.83
CA GLN A 19 -27.41 2.29 20.29
C GLN A 19 -28.04 1.03 20.87
N ALA A 20 -29.21 0.63 20.38
CA ALA A 20 -29.92 -0.56 20.88
C ALA A 20 -29.23 -1.89 20.49
N TYR A 21 -28.53 -1.92 19.35
CA TYR A 21 -27.90 -3.12 18.80
C TYR A 21 -26.37 -3.03 18.72
N ARG A 22 -25.74 -2.20 19.56
CA ARG A 22 -24.29 -2.10 19.61
C ARG A 22 -23.69 -3.44 20.05
N LEU A 23 -23.10 -4.17 19.11
CA LEU A 23 -22.36 -5.39 19.41
C LEU A 23 -21.07 -5.03 20.16
N PRO A 24 -20.87 -5.45 21.42
CA PRO A 24 -19.60 -5.27 22.09
C PRO A 24 -18.57 -6.17 21.41
N VAL A 25 -17.61 -5.54 20.71
CA VAL A 25 -16.44 -6.24 20.19
C VAL A 25 -15.38 -6.19 21.28
N SER A 26 -15.20 -7.29 22.00
CA SER A 26 -13.99 -7.52 22.78
C SER A 26 -12.86 -7.85 21.79
N ASP A 27 -11.77 -7.10 21.84
CA ASP A 27 -10.57 -7.42 21.08
C ASP A 27 -9.88 -8.62 21.73
N ILE A 28 -10.29 -9.83 21.33
CA ILE A 28 -9.77 -11.10 21.85
C ILE A 28 -8.45 -11.48 21.17
N ALA A 29 -7.80 -10.56 20.45
CA ALA A 29 -6.53 -10.81 19.75
C ALA A 29 -5.34 -10.90 20.74
N HIS A 30 -5.38 -11.91 21.62
CA HIS A 30 -4.23 -12.43 22.34
C HIS A 30 -3.67 -13.69 21.65
N GLN A 31 -3.76 -13.78 20.31
CA GLN A 31 -2.86 -14.69 19.59
C GLN A 31 -1.45 -14.08 19.57
N ALA A 32 -0.45 -14.92 19.80
CA ALA A 32 0.93 -14.48 19.89
C ALA A 32 1.36 -13.81 18.57
N PRO A 33 1.91 -12.57 18.60
CA PRO A 33 2.42 -11.84 17.43
C PRO A 33 3.34 -12.66 16.51
N ALA A 34 3.98 -13.70 17.08
CA ALA A 34 4.98 -14.51 16.40
C ALA A 34 4.46 -15.33 15.20
N GLN A 35 3.19 -15.77 15.20
CA GLN A 35 2.63 -16.50 14.05
C GLN A 35 2.20 -15.57 12.91
N ALA A 36 1.65 -14.39 13.25
CA ALA A 36 1.17 -13.42 12.27
C ALA A 36 2.29 -12.77 11.43
N LEU A 37 3.55 -12.88 11.86
CA LEU A 37 4.71 -12.30 11.17
C LEU A 37 5.61 -13.34 10.49
N HIS A 38 5.20 -14.61 10.38
CA HIS A 38 6.05 -15.64 9.79
C HIS A 38 6.48 -15.29 8.35
N SER A 39 5.53 -14.88 7.51
CA SER A 39 5.79 -14.41 6.13
C SER A 39 6.72 -13.21 6.09
N LEU A 40 6.55 -12.22 6.99
CA LEU A 40 7.38 -11.02 7.07
C LEU A 40 8.83 -11.34 7.47
N ARG A 41 9.02 -12.21 8.46
CA ARG A 41 10.36 -12.65 8.86
C ARG A 41 11.04 -13.45 7.76
N ASP A 42 10.29 -14.30 7.06
CA ASP A 42 10.79 -15.05 5.92
C ASP A 42 11.18 -14.13 4.76
N ALA A 43 10.33 -13.16 4.44
CA ALA A 43 10.60 -12.15 3.42
C ALA A 43 11.84 -11.33 3.77
N ALA A 44 11.97 -10.83 5.01
CA ALA A 44 13.14 -10.08 5.46
C ALA A 44 14.44 -10.88 5.30
N ARG A 45 14.45 -12.16 5.71
CA ARG A 45 15.64 -13.02 5.57
C ARG A 45 16.09 -13.22 4.13
N ARG A 46 15.14 -13.25 3.18
CA ARG A 46 15.41 -13.50 1.75
C ARG A 46 15.56 -12.22 0.94
N ALA A 47 15.12 -11.07 1.47
CA ALA A 47 15.16 -9.80 0.77
C ALA A 47 16.61 -9.37 0.45
N PRO A 48 16.87 -8.84 -0.76
CA PRO A 48 18.01 -8.00 -1.08
C PRO A 48 18.30 -6.91 -0.04
N ALA A 49 19.59 -6.58 0.11
CA ALA A 49 20.08 -5.70 1.16
C ALA A 49 19.46 -4.29 1.12
N ASN A 50 19.10 -3.79 -0.06
CA ASN A 50 18.59 -2.43 -0.24
C ASN A 50 17.19 -2.20 0.33
N TYR A 51 16.35 -3.24 0.47
CA TYR A 51 15.05 -3.11 1.13
C TYR A 51 14.85 -4.01 2.34
N ARG A 52 15.80 -4.89 2.67
CA ARG A 52 15.75 -5.74 3.86
C ARG A 52 15.55 -4.93 5.16
N GLN A 53 16.29 -3.83 5.32
CA GLN A 53 16.23 -3.00 6.52
C GLN A 53 14.80 -2.49 6.81
N TYR A 54 14.04 -2.15 5.76
CA TYR A 54 12.65 -1.71 5.92
C TYR A 54 11.74 -2.85 6.42
N LEU A 55 11.97 -4.09 5.98
CA LEU A 55 11.22 -5.23 6.49
C LEU A 55 11.58 -5.56 7.95
N GLU A 56 12.85 -5.39 8.34
CA GLU A 56 13.29 -5.54 9.73
C GLU A 56 12.71 -4.45 10.63
N GLU A 57 12.67 -3.19 10.18
CA GLU A 57 12.01 -2.11 10.89
C GLU A 57 10.49 -2.32 11.00
N ALA A 58 9.86 -2.90 9.98
CA ALA A 58 8.45 -3.27 10.03
C ALA A 58 8.17 -4.31 11.13
N ILE A 59 9.03 -5.32 11.27
CA ILE A 59 8.95 -6.32 12.35
C ILE A 59 9.05 -5.62 13.70
N ASN A 60 10.08 -4.79 13.89
CA ASN A 60 10.30 -4.06 15.14
C ASN A 60 9.09 -3.18 15.51
N CYS A 61 8.54 -2.47 14.52
CA CYS A 61 7.36 -1.64 14.71
C CYS A 61 6.13 -2.46 15.10
N TYR A 62 5.88 -3.58 14.42
CA TYR A 62 4.73 -4.43 14.74
C TYR A 62 4.83 -5.03 16.15
N GLU A 63 6.00 -5.56 16.52
CA GLU A 63 6.25 -6.16 17.84
C GLU A 63 6.14 -5.14 18.98
N ALA A 64 6.50 -3.87 18.70
CA ALA A 64 6.31 -2.76 19.64
C ALA A 64 4.86 -2.21 19.67
N ASN A 65 3.91 -2.83 18.97
CA ASN A 65 2.55 -2.33 18.74
C ASN A 65 2.49 -0.96 18.04
N ALA A 66 3.58 -0.54 17.39
CA ALA A 66 3.66 0.66 16.55
C ALA A 66 3.14 0.37 15.13
N TYR A 67 1.86 -0.02 15.04
CA TYR A 67 1.21 -0.53 13.84
C TYR A 67 1.26 0.40 12.62
N ARG A 68 1.09 1.71 12.83
CA ARG A 68 1.22 2.71 11.75
C ARG A 68 2.64 2.72 11.17
N GLY A 69 3.64 2.56 12.05
CA GLY A 69 5.05 2.43 11.66
C GLY A 69 5.29 1.17 10.84
N ALA A 70 4.73 0.03 11.26
CA ALA A 70 4.84 -1.22 10.51
C ALA A 70 4.28 -1.09 9.08
N VAL A 71 3.09 -0.47 8.92
CA VAL A 71 2.51 -0.19 7.60
C VAL A 71 3.43 0.68 6.73
N LEU A 72 4.00 1.75 7.30
CA LEU A 72 4.91 2.64 6.60
C LEU A 72 6.18 1.91 6.12
N MET A 73 6.75 1.04 6.96
CA MET A 73 7.99 0.33 6.64
C MET A 73 7.80 -0.79 5.62
N VAL A 74 6.70 -1.53 5.68
CA VAL A 74 6.35 -2.51 4.61
C VAL A 74 6.11 -1.80 3.29
N TRP A 75 5.45 -0.64 3.32
CA TRP A 75 5.27 0.17 2.11
C TRP A 75 6.60 0.65 1.53
N ALA A 76 7.52 1.15 2.37
CA ALA A 76 8.85 1.56 1.94
C ALA A 76 9.61 0.39 1.28
N ALA A 77 9.56 -0.81 1.89
CA ALA A 77 10.14 -2.01 1.31
C ALA A 77 9.53 -2.37 -0.05
N THR A 78 8.20 -2.23 -0.19
CA THR A 78 7.47 -2.53 -1.42
C THR A 78 7.86 -1.58 -2.56
N ILE A 79 7.96 -0.27 -2.28
CA ILE A 79 8.37 0.72 -3.29
C ILE A 79 9.83 0.52 -3.70
N GLU A 80 10.73 0.28 -2.73
CA GLU A 80 12.15 0.02 -3.04
C GLU A 80 12.34 -1.29 -3.83
N HIS A 81 11.52 -2.32 -3.57
CA HIS A 81 11.46 -3.53 -4.39
C HIS A 81 11.09 -3.19 -5.84
N LEU A 82 10.01 -2.43 -6.07
CA LEU A 82 9.59 -2.01 -7.42
C LEU A 82 10.65 -1.16 -8.13
N TYR A 83 11.33 -0.25 -7.40
CA TYR A 83 12.45 0.49 -7.95
C TYR A 83 13.58 -0.43 -8.40
N SER A 84 13.83 -1.52 -7.66
CA SER A 84 14.86 -2.50 -7.98
C SER A 84 14.50 -3.35 -9.19
N VAL A 85 13.23 -3.72 -9.34
CA VAL A 85 12.71 -4.39 -10.55
C VAL A 85 12.95 -3.52 -11.78
N ILE A 86 12.62 -2.23 -11.71
CA ILE A 86 12.83 -1.30 -12.83
C ILE A 86 14.32 -1.11 -13.14
N ASP A 87 15.16 -0.99 -12.11
CA ASP A 87 16.61 -0.80 -12.24
C ASP A 87 17.31 -2.06 -12.80
N GLY A 88 16.82 -3.25 -12.46
CA GLY A 88 17.32 -4.53 -12.97
C GLY A 88 16.88 -4.84 -14.40
N HIS A 89 15.73 -4.33 -14.84
CA HIS A 89 15.21 -4.60 -16.18
C HIS A 89 15.99 -3.81 -17.25
N GLN A 90 16.48 -4.52 -18.29
CA GLN A 90 17.38 -3.95 -19.32
C GLN A 90 16.84 -2.67 -19.99
N LEU A 91 15.52 -2.59 -20.19
CA LEU A 91 14.86 -1.43 -20.80
C LEU A 91 14.02 -0.63 -19.81
N GLY A 92 14.13 -0.91 -18.50
CA GLY A 92 13.22 -0.40 -17.47
C GLY A 92 13.04 1.11 -17.51
N PHE A 93 14.12 1.89 -17.35
CA PHE A 93 14.01 3.36 -17.40
C PHE A 93 13.60 3.91 -18.76
N LYS A 94 13.94 3.23 -19.86
CA LYS A 94 13.53 3.65 -21.21
C LYS A 94 12.01 3.52 -21.38
N LEU A 95 11.44 2.39 -20.95
CA LEU A 95 9.99 2.13 -20.98
C LEU A 95 9.25 3.08 -20.04
N MET A 96 9.71 3.20 -18.78
CA MET A 96 9.14 4.13 -17.80
C MET A 96 9.13 5.57 -18.32
N GLN A 97 10.22 6.03 -18.94
CA GLN A 97 10.28 7.38 -19.49
C GLN A 97 9.37 7.59 -20.70
N ALA A 98 9.19 6.57 -21.55
CA ALA A 98 8.30 6.64 -22.70
C ALA A 98 6.84 6.83 -22.26
N GLU A 99 6.39 6.06 -21.27
CA GLU A 99 5.03 6.18 -20.74
C GLU A 99 4.85 7.47 -19.91
N ASN A 100 5.88 7.91 -19.19
CA ASN A 100 5.84 9.15 -18.42
C ASN A 100 5.68 10.37 -19.35
N LEU A 101 6.36 10.37 -20.50
CA LEU A 101 6.18 11.40 -21.52
C LEU A 101 4.74 11.39 -22.06
N LYS A 102 4.24 10.23 -22.50
CA LYS A 102 2.87 10.12 -23.03
C LYS A 102 1.81 10.64 -22.06
N ARG A 103 1.98 10.35 -20.76
CA ARG A 103 0.98 10.66 -19.74
C ARG A 103 1.12 12.06 -19.16
N PHE A 104 2.34 12.52 -18.90
CA PHE A 104 2.60 13.68 -18.05
C PHE A 104 3.39 14.81 -18.71
N GLU A 105 3.74 14.74 -20.00
CA GLU A 105 4.55 15.77 -20.68
C GLU A 105 4.02 17.21 -20.46
N LYS A 106 2.70 17.39 -20.41
CA LYS A 106 2.06 18.69 -20.24
C LYS A 106 1.77 19.06 -18.78
N SER A 107 2.09 18.18 -17.82
CA SER A 107 1.89 18.41 -16.40
C SER A 107 2.98 19.34 -15.85
N SER A 108 2.60 20.32 -15.03
CA SER A 108 3.55 21.18 -14.31
C SER A 108 4.47 20.39 -13.36
N GLY A 109 4.04 19.20 -12.95
CA GLY A 109 4.80 18.26 -12.12
C GLY A 109 5.72 17.33 -12.91
N TYR A 110 5.84 17.48 -14.24
CA TYR A 110 6.65 16.58 -15.05
C TYR A 110 8.12 16.58 -14.58
N ARG A 111 8.67 15.36 -14.46
CA ARG A 111 10.08 15.09 -14.18
C ARG A 111 10.52 13.96 -15.07
N ARG A 112 11.66 14.13 -15.74
CA ARG A 112 12.27 13.09 -16.56
C ARG A 112 12.74 11.94 -15.67
N ILE A 113 12.53 10.72 -16.13
CA ILE A 113 13.01 9.48 -15.52
C ILE A 113 14.14 8.94 -16.39
N SER A 114 15.30 8.71 -15.79
CA SER A 114 16.48 8.17 -16.48
C SER A 114 17.29 7.21 -15.61
N LYS A 115 17.11 7.29 -14.30
CA LYS A 115 17.77 6.46 -13.29
C LYS A 115 16.86 6.30 -12.08
N LYS A 116 17.19 5.35 -11.21
CA LYS A 116 16.42 5.00 -10.01
C LYS A 116 16.02 6.20 -9.15
N ASN A 117 16.95 7.10 -8.85
CA ASN A 117 16.68 8.26 -7.99
C ASN A 117 15.65 9.23 -8.58
N ASP A 118 15.42 9.23 -9.89
CA ASP A 118 14.41 10.10 -10.50
C ASP A 118 12.98 9.66 -10.12
N LEU A 119 12.80 8.38 -9.76
CA LEU A 119 11.51 7.81 -9.33
C LEU A 119 11.03 8.39 -8.00
N LEU A 120 11.94 8.89 -7.15
CA LEU A 120 11.62 9.52 -5.86
C LEU A 120 10.81 10.82 -6.00
N HIS A 121 10.84 11.43 -7.19
CA HIS A 121 10.12 12.67 -7.48
C HIS A 121 8.70 12.43 -7.99
N LEU A 122 8.33 11.17 -8.23
CA LEU A 122 6.97 10.80 -8.55
C LEU A 122 6.21 10.60 -7.25
N ASN A 123 4.97 11.07 -7.20
CA ASN A 123 4.08 10.60 -6.14
C ASN A 123 3.73 9.12 -6.39
N ASP A 124 3.53 8.36 -5.32
CA ASP A 124 3.33 6.91 -5.39
C ASP A 124 2.17 6.51 -6.32
N GLY A 125 1.07 7.28 -6.35
CA GLY A 125 -0.06 6.98 -7.23
C GLY A 125 0.28 7.08 -8.71
N ASN A 126 0.97 8.15 -9.12
CA ASN A 126 1.47 8.31 -10.48
C ASN A 126 2.54 7.25 -10.81
N PHE A 127 3.40 6.91 -9.85
CA PHE A 127 4.40 5.87 -10.02
C PHE A 127 3.77 4.50 -10.29
N ILE A 128 2.79 4.09 -9.48
CA ILE A 128 2.09 2.81 -9.64
C ILE A 128 1.35 2.76 -10.98
N GLN A 129 0.70 3.85 -11.37
CA GLN A 129 0.02 3.93 -12.66
C GLN A 129 0.99 3.84 -13.83
N LEU A 130 2.15 4.48 -13.72
CA LEU A 130 3.19 4.41 -14.72
C LEU A 130 3.80 3.00 -14.84
N CYS A 131 3.94 2.27 -13.72
CA CYS A 131 4.37 0.88 -13.72
C CYS A 131 3.39 -0.03 -14.48
N GLU A 132 2.07 0.16 -14.32
CA GLU A 132 1.08 -0.57 -15.12
C GLU A 132 1.22 -0.22 -16.62
N ASP A 133 1.27 1.07 -16.95
CA ASP A 133 1.38 1.52 -18.34
C ASP A 133 2.65 1.00 -19.02
N ALA A 134 3.76 0.88 -18.27
CA ALA A 134 5.03 0.33 -18.75
C ALA A 134 5.03 -1.20 -18.83
N GLY A 135 4.08 -1.87 -18.17
CA GLY A 135 3.97 -3.33 -18.12
C GLY A 135 4.83 -4.00 -17.04
N VAL A 136 5.23 -3.27 -15.99
CA VAL A 136 5.90 -3.85 -14.81
C VAL A 136 4.98 -4.86 -14.11
N PHE A 137 3.68 -4.58 -14.13
CA PHE A 137 2.63 -5.44 -13.63
C PHE A 137 1.28 -5.08 -14.27
N ASN A 138 0.31 -5.97 -14.16
CA ASN A 138 -1.04 -5.73 -14.69
C ASN A 138 -1.96 -4.93 -13.75
N LYS A 139 -3.18 -4.64 -14.25
CA LYS A 139 -4.23 -3.88 -13.54
C LYS A 139 -4.61 -4.44 -12.17
N ASN A 140 -4.56 -5.76 -11.98
CA ASN A 140 -4.91 -6.38 -10.70
C ASN A 140 -3.86 -6.05 -9.63
N ALA A 141 -2.58 -6.10 -10.00
CA ALA A 141 -1.48 -5.68 -9.13
C ALA A 141 -1.60 -4.18 -8.79
N ARG A 142 -1.92 -3.33 -9.79
CA ARG A 142 -2.21 -1.92 -9.53
C ARG A 142 -3.34 -1.75 -8.52
N SER A 143 -4.46 -2.47 -8.66
CA SER A 143 -5.58 -2.35 -7.72
C SER A 143 -5.17 -2.71 -6.29
N VAL A 144 -4.35 -3.75 -6.12
CA VAL A 144 -3.79 -4.14 -4.82
C VAL A 144 -2.91 -3.02 -4.23
N LEU A 145 -2.04 -2.43 -5.05
CA LEU A 145 -1.14 -1.35 -4.65
C LEU A 145 -1.89 -0.04 -4.35
N ASP A 146 -2.91 0.31 -5.14
CA ASP A 146 -3.74 1.50 -4.93
C ASP A 146 -4.51 1.41 -3.59
N ASP A 147 -5.03 0.23 -3.24
CA ASP A 147 -5.69 0.03 -1.95
C ASP A 147 -4.70 0.06 -0.78
N ALA A 148 -3.52 -0.53 -0.95
CA ALA A 148 -2.45 -0.44 0.04
C ALA A 148 -1.97 1.01 0.24
N LEU A 149 -1.82 1.79 -0.83
CA LEU A 149 -1.47 3.20 -0.78
C LEU A 149 -2.47 4.01 0.04
N LYS A 150 -3.78 3.74 -0.08
CA LYS A 150 -4.81 4.39 0.76
C LYS A 150 -4.59 4.08 2.24
N THR A 151 -4.34 2.82 2.60
CA THR A 151 -4.06 2.43 4.00
C THR A 151 -2.79 3.08 4.52
N ARG A 152 -1.72 3.09 3.72
CA ARG A 152 -0.46 3.77 4.05
C ARG A 152 -0.68 5.26 4.26
N ASN A 153 -1.44 5.93 3.40
CA ASN A 153 -1.73 7.36 3.53
C ASN A 153 -2.53 7.66 4.80
N ARG A 154 -3.53 6.84 5.15
CA ARG A 154 -4.23 6.97 6.44
C ARG A 154 -3.29 6.82 7.63
N CYS A 155 -2.32 5.89 7.55
CA CYS A 155 -1.31 5.69 8.59
C CYS A 155 -0.24 6.79 8.62
N GLY A 156 0.10 7.41 7.49
CA GLY A 156 1.14 8.44 7.37
C GLY A 156 0.68 9.85 7.70
N HIS A 157 -0.63 10.13 7.60
CA HIS A 157 -1.19 11.46 7.88
C HIS A 157 -1.94 11.50 9.22
N PRO A 158 -2.03 12.67 9.90
CA PRO A 158 -2.79 12.84 11.12
C PRO A 158 -4.31 12.89 10.84
N THR A 159 -4.89 11.74 10.46
CA THR A 159 -6.30 11.62 10.04
C THR A 159 -7.25 11.20 11.16
N GLY A 160 -6.73 10.90 12.36
CA GLY A 160 -7.49 10.26 13.45
C GLY A 160 -7.75 8.77 13.21
N TYR A 161 -7.30 8.21 12.09
CA TYR A 161 -7.40 6.79 11.79
C TYR A 161 -6.53 5.95 12.73
N THR A 162 -7.14 4.95 13.36
CA THR A 162 -6.48 3.96 14.20
C THR A 162 -6.52 2.62 13.47
N VAL A 163 -5.35 2.14 13.06
CA VAL A 163 -5.20 0.83 12.40
C VAL A 163 -5.14 -0.26 13.48
N GLY A 164 -5.94 -1.31 13.31
CA GLY A 164 -5.96 -2.47 14.21
C GLY A 164 -4.87 -3.48 13.86
N ARG A 165 -4.47 -4.31 14.82
CA ARG A 165 -3.44 -5.36 14.65
C ARG A 165 -3.68 -6.21 13.40
N GLU A 166 -4.88 -6.77 13.27
CA GLU A 166 -5.21 -7.71 12.20
C GLU A 166 -5.23 -7.03 10.82
N GLU A 167 -5.60 -5.75 10.76
CA GLU A 167 -5.52 -4.99 9.51
C GLU A 167 -4.07 -4.82 9.05
N VAL A 168 -3.13 -4.64 9.98
CA VAL A 168 -1.70 -4.61 9.65
C VAL A 168 -1.21 -5.96 9.14
N VAL A 169 -1.66 -7.08 9.74
CA VAL A 169 -1.31 -8.43 9.26
C VAL A 169 -1.80 -8.63 7.84
N ILE A 170 -3.06 -8.28 7.56
CA ILE A 170 -3.63 -8.36 6.20
C ILE A 170 -2.83 -7.48 5.22
N PHE A 171 -2.45 -6.27 5.64
CA PHE A 171 -1.63 -5.37 4.83
C PHE A 171 -0.25 -5.98 4.50
N ILE A 172 0.43 -6.53 5.51
CA ILE A 172 1.71 -7.21 5.40
C ILE A 172 1.61 -8.40 4.44
N GLU A 173 0.71 -9.34 4.70
CA GLU A 173 0.53 -10.56 3.91
C GLU A 173 0.19 -10.24 2.46
N ARG A 174 -0.67 -9.23 2.23
CA ARG A 174 -1.06 -8.82 0.89
C ARG A 174 0.14 -8.35 0.08
N LEU A 175 0.99 -7.48 0.63
CA LEU A 175 2.13 -6.94 -0.11
C LEU A 175 3.27 -7.95 -0.25
N ILE A 176 3.52 -8.77 0.78
CA ILE A 176 4.53 -9.83 0.71
C ILE A 176 4.17 -10.85 -0.36
N ASN A 177 2.96 -11.41 -0.29
CA ASN A 177 2.60 -12.56 -1.12
C ASN A 177 2.40 -12.19 -2.59
N ASN A 178 1.99 -10.94 -2.88
CA ASN A 178 1.62 -10.54 -4.23
C ASN A 178 2.66 -9.64 -4.92
N VAL A 179 3.40 -8.82 -4.16
CA VAL A 179 4.31 -7.82 -4.76
C VAL A 179 5.76 -8.16 -4.44
N ILE A 180 6.15 -8.22 -3.17
CA ILE A 180 7.57 -8.42 -2.78
C ILE A 180 8.08 -9.81 -3.20
N SER A 181 7.21 -10.83 -3.21
CA SER A 181 7.54 -12.17 -3.72
C SER A 181 7.77 -12.20 -5.23
N GLY A 182 7.35 -11.17 -5.97
CA GLY A 182 7.31 -11.15 -7.43
C GLY A 182 6.05 -11.76 -8.05
N ALA A 183 5.10 -12.31 -7.27
CA ALA A 183 3.99 -13.09 -7.82
C ALA A 183 3.05 -12.34 -8.79
N MET A 184 2.96 -11.01 -8.66
CA MET A 184 2.23 -10.14 -9.59
C MET A 184 3.14 -9.17 -10.36
N ILE A 185 4.45 -9.44 -10.41
CA ILE A 185 5.41 -8.66 -11.18
C ILE A 185 5.67 -9.39 -12.50
N ASP A 186 5.55 -8.68 -13.61
CA ASP A 186 5.70 -9.22 -14.96
C ASP A 186 7.13 -9.03 -15.51
N TRP A 187 7.98 -8.28 -14.81
CA TRP A 187 9.39 -8.04 -15.17
C TRP A 187 10.34 -8.85 -14.29
N ASP A 188 11.23 -9.61 -14.93
CA ASP A 188 12.29 -10.41 -14.29
C ASP A 188 13.61 -9.63 -14.13
#